data_AF-A0A2D6GMI8-F1
#
_entry.id   AF-A0A2D6GMI8-F1
#
_cell.length_a   1.000
_cell.length_b   1.000
_cell.length_c   1.000
_cell.angle_alpha   90.00
_cell.angle_beta   90.00
_cell.angle_gamma   90.00
#
_symmetry.space_group_name_H-M   'P 1'
#
loop_
_entity.id
_entity.type
_entity.pdbx_description
1 polymer ?
#
loop_
_entity_poly.entity_id
_entity_poly.type
_entity_poly.pdbx_seq_one_letter_code
_entity_poly.pdbx_strand_id
1 'polypeptide(L)'
;MNLSITIIGHNEVEHLRELLPQLKWPDEIVYVDCESHDGSLEVAREAGCRVYSRPNNTNLNVNKSYAMEQANGDWVFYVDPDERIPEFLVSEIEKVIQGTTNSAFKLNRRNHYFGNWLRHGSQYPDTQLRLFRKDSAHFPNRHVHEKLVVEGSIGKLNNDMLHFPYLNISQFLSKFDFYTRVEAGYLRD
;
A
#
# COMPACT_ATOMS: atom_id res chain seq x y z
N MET A 1 -16.18 -2.52 12.41
CA MET A 1 -14.77 -2.36 12.85
C MET A 1 -14.52 -0.84 12.83
N ASN A 2 -13.32 -0.30 13.05
CA ASN A 2 -13.08 1.09 12.62
C ASN A 2 -11.75 1.17 11.87
N LEU A 3 -11.75 0.56 10.69
CA LEU A 3 -10.58 0.39 9.83
C LEU A 3 -10.84 0.96 8.43
N SER A 4 -9.95 1.84 8.01
CA SER A 4 -9.85 2.32 6.64
C SER A 4 -8.75 1.60 5.90
N ILE A 5 -9.03 1.15 4.67
CA ILE A 5 -7.97 0.85 3.70
C ILE A 5 -7.68 2.09 2.88
N THR A 6 -6.40 2.43 2.73
CA THR A 6 -5.96 3.52 1.84
C THR A 6 -5.16 2.94 0.69
N ILE A 7 -5.45 3.40 -0.53
CA ILE A 7 -4.79 2.96 -1.76
C ILE A 7 -4.44 4.21 -2.57
N ILE A 8 -3.25 4.25 -3.17
CA ILE A 8 -2.88 5.24 -4.18
C ILE A 8 -2.51 4.51 -5.47
N GLY A 9 -2.73 5.12 -6.63
CA GLY A 9 -2.32 4.49 -7.89
C GLY A 9 -2.27 5.45 -9.07
N HIS A 10 -1.47 5.09 -10.08
CA HIS A 10 -1.39 5.76 -11.38
C HIS A 10 -1.37 4.69 -12.46
N ASN A 11 -2.44 4.59 -13.25
CA ASN A 11 -2.62 3.57 -14.28
C ASN A 11 -2.52 2.12 -13.75
N GLU A 12 -3.41 1.78 -12.83
CA GLU A 12 -3.42 0.50 -12.10
C GLU A 12 -4.74 -0.28 -12.33
N VAL A 13 -5.43 -0.08 -13.46
CA VAL A 13 -6.79 -0.58 -13.68
C VAL A 13 -6.91 -2.10 -13.52
N GLU A 14 -5.95 -2.86 -14.04
CA GLU A 14 -5.92 -4.32 -13.96
C GLU A 14 -5.71 -4.79 -12.51
N HIS A 15 -4.80 -4.13 -11.79
CA HIS A 15 -4.53 -4.42 -10.40
C HIS A 15 -5.72 -4.11 -9.50
N LEU A 16 -6.42 -3.00 -9.75
CA LEU A 16 -7.64 -2.61 -9.02
C LEU A 16 -8.80 -3.58 -9.26
N ARG A 17 -9.00 -4.03 -10.51
CA ARG A 17 -10.03 -5.04 -10.85
C ARG A 17 -9.88 -6.33 -10.07
N GLU A 18 -8.65 -6.72 -9.77
CA GLU A 18 -8.37 -7.90 -8.96
C GLU A 18 -8.40 -7.64 -7.46
N LEU A 19 -7.86 -6.51 -6.99
CA LEU A 19 -7.75 -6.17 -5.57
C LEU A 19 -9.10 -5.85 -4.94
N LEU A 20 -9.84 -4.90 -5.51
CA LEU A 20 -11.02 -4.30 -4.87
C LEU A 20 -12.13 -5.32 -4.53
N PRO A 21 -12.43 -6.34 -5.36
CA PRO A 21 -13.41 -7.37 -5.00
C PRO A 21 -13.08 -8.16 -3.72
N GLN A 22 -11.81 -8.17 -3.30
CA GLN A 22 -11.33 -8.86 -2.09
C GLN A 22 -11.47 -7.98 -0.83
N LEU A 23 -11.68 -6.67 -0.99
CA LEU A 23 -11.69 -5.69 0.09
C LEU A 23 -13.10 -5.43 0.63
N LYS A 24 -13.84 -6.49 0.98
CA LYS A 24 -15.22 -6.36 1.53
C LYS A 24 -15.29 -6.24 3.05
N TRP A 25 -14.16 -6.43 3.72
CA TRP A 25 -14.03 -6.48 5.17
C TRP A 25 -13.69 -5.14 5.86
N PRO A 26 -13.04 -4.12 5.25
CA PRO A 26 -12.86 -2.83 5.91
C PRO A 26 -14.16 -2.02 5.95
N ASP A 27 -14.25 -1.05 6.86
CA ASP A 27 -15.42 -0.17 6.98
C ASP A 27 -15.43 0.91 5.88
N GLU A 28 -14.25 1.27 5.36
CA GLU A 28 -14.12 2.14 4.19
C GLU A 28 -12.85 1.87 3.38
N ILE A 29 -12.89 2.27 2.11
CA ILE A 29 -11.73 2.29 1.22
C ILE A 29 -11.58 3.71 0.67
N VAL A 30 -10.42 4.31 0.89
CA VAL A 30 -10.01 5.58 0.31
C VAL A 30 -9.05 5.29 -0.85
N TYR A 31 -9.39 5.76 -2.04
CA TYR A 31 -8.52 5.67 -3.21
C TYR A 31 -8.10 7.07 -3.67
N VAL A 32 -6.79 7.28 -3.84
CA VAL A 32 -6.23 8.50 -4.42
C VAL A 32 -5.66 8.18 -5.80
N ASP A 33 -6.38 8.61 -6.82
CA ASP A 33 -5.96 8.56 -8.21
C ASP A 33 -4.88 9.62 -8.47
N CYS A 34 -3.75 9.18 -9.03
CA CYS A 34 -2.59 10.02 -9.31
C CYS A 34 -2.49 10.33 -10.81
N GLU A 35 -3.54 10.90 -11.41
CA GLU A 35 -3.65 11.23 -12.85
C GLU A 35 -3.66 9.99 -13.76
N SER A 36 -4.53 9.01 -13.47
CA SER A 36 -4.68 7.84 -14.34
C SER A 36 -5.47 8.17 -15.61
N HIS A 37 -5.19 7.43 -16.69
CA HIS A 37 -5.82 7.55 -18.00
C HIS A 37 -6.30 6.19 -18.56
N ASP A 38 -6.25 5.14 -17.75
CA ASP A 38 -6.50 3.75 -18.13
C ASP A 38 -7.85 3.19 -17.62
N GLY A 39 -8.66 4.01 -16.94
CA GLY A 39 -9.91 3.58 -16.31
C GLY A 39 -9.80 3.25 -14.82
N SER A 40 -8.64 3.44 -14.19
CA SER A 40 -8.44 3.17 -12.75
C SER A 40 -9.44 3.90 -11.86
N LEU A 41 -9.70 5.17 -12.16
CA LEU A 41 -10.61 6.03 -11.43
C LEU A 41 -12.05 5.49 -11.45
N GLU A 42 -12.52 5.05 -12.62
CA GLU A 42 -13.85 4.48 -12.84
C GLU A 42 -14.00 3.17 -12.06
N VAL A 43 -13.02 2.26 -12.17
CA VAL A 43 -13.03 0.98 -11.44
C VAL A 43 -13.09 1.21 -9.92
N ALA A 44 -12.34 2.17 -9.38
CA ALA A 44 -12.39 2.48 -7.96
C ALA A 44 -13.75 3.02 -7.52
N ARG A 45 -14.37 3.91 -8.32
CA ARG A 45 -15.72 4.43 -8.04
C ARG A 45 -16.78 3.34 -8.08
N GLU A 46 -16.74 2.47 -9.08
CA GLU A 46 -17.69 1.35 -9.23
C GLU A 46 -17.58 0.35 -8.06
N ALA A 47 -16.37 0.16 -7.53
CA ALA A 47 -16.14 -0.64 -6.33
C ALA A 47 -16.60 0.01 -5.01
N GLY A 48 -17.13 1.24 -5.06
CA GLY A 48 -17.62 1.97 -3.88
C GLY A 48 -16.53 2.66 -3.06
N CYS A 49 -15.34 2.87 -3.63
CA CYS A 49 -14.28 3.61 -2.94
C CYS A 49 -14.65 5.10 -2.78
N ARG A 50 -14.16 5.73 -1.70
CA ARG A 50 -14.09 7.19 -1.59
C ARG A 50 -12.91 7.67 -2.42
N VAL A 51 -13.18 8.19 -3.61
CA VAL A 51 -12.13 8.53 -4.57
C VAL A 51 -11.76 10.01 -4.55
N TYR A 52 -10.46 10.27 -4.58
CA TYR A 52 -9.87 11.60 -4.73
C TYR A 52 -8.87 11.59 -5.89
N SER A 53 -8.62 12.75 -6.48
CA SER A 53 -7.62 12.91 -7.55
C SER A 53 -6.53 13.88 -7.10
N ARG A 54 -5.27 13.54 -7.37
CA ARG A 54 -4.08 14.32 -7.05
C ARG A 54 -3.11 14.29 -8.23
N PRO A 55 -2.28 15.33 -8.42
CA PRO A 55 -1.19 15.25 -9.38
C PRO A 55 -0.25 14.07 -9.10
N ASN A 56 0.29 13.46 -10.15
CA ASN A 56 1.32 12.45 -9.97
C ASN A 56 2.59 13.09 -9.39
N ASN A 57 3.08 12.55 -8.28
CA ASN A 57 4.22 13.11 -7.56
C ASN A 57 5.31 12.05 -7.44
N THR A 58 6.55 12.44 -7.76
CA THR A 58 7.72 11.55 -7.62
C THR A 58 7.94 11.13 -6.17
N ASN A 59 7.56 11.97 -5.20
CA ASN A 59 7.44 11.59 -3.80
C ASN A 59 6.04 11.02 -3.52
N LEU A 60 5.92 9.70 -3.70
CA LEU A 60 4.68 8.96 -3.46
C LEU A 60 4.14 9.14 -2.03
N ASN A 61 5.00 9.43 -1.04
CA ASN A 61 4.58 9.62 0.35
C ASN A 61 3.60 10.80 0.50
N VAL A 62 3.70 11.82 -0.36
CA VAL A 62 2.76 12.96 -0.35
C VAL A 62 1.32 12.49 -0.61
N ASN A 63 1.12 11.61 -1.60
CA ASN A 63 -0.21 11.11 -1.92
C ASN A 63 -0.66 10.02 -0.94
N LYS A 64 0.26 9.25 -0.34
CA LYS A 64 -0.05 8.32 0.77
C LYS A 64 -0.53 9.08 2.02
N SER A 65 0.16 10.14 2.41
CA SER A 65 -0.27 11.04 3.49
C SER A 65 -1.64 11.63 3.23
N TYR A 66 -1.87 12.12 2.01
CA TYR A 66 -3.19 12.65 1.65
C TYR A 66 -4.29 11.57 1.78
N ALA A 67 -4.03 10.34 1.31
CA ALA A 67 -4.97 9.23 1.49
C ALA A 67 -5.26 8.94 2.97
N MET A 68 -4.23 8.95 3.83
CA MET A 68 -4.37 8.78 5.27
C MET A 68 -5.19 9.91 5.93
N GLU A 69 -5.02 11.14 5.48
CA GLU A 69 -5.79 12.30 5.98
C GLU A 69 -7.29 12.17 5.67
N GLN A 70 -7.62 11.62 4.49
CA GLN A 70 -9.01 11.42 4.06
C GLN A 70 -9.70 10.23 4.75
N ALA A 71 -8.93 9.33 5.38
CA ALA A 71 -9.45 8.17 6.09
C ALA A 71 -10.21 8.59 7.35
N ASN A 72 -11.37 7.99 7.62
CA ASN A 72 -12.18 8.23 8.82
C ASN A 72 -11.95 7.18 9.92
N GLY A 73 -11.25 6.08 9.61
CA GLY A 73 -11.02 4.98 10.53
C GLY A 73 -10.01 5.33 11.62
N ASP A 74 -10.21 4.78 12.82
CA ASP A 74 -9.23 4.84 13.91
C ASP A 74 -7.94 4.10 13.52
N TRP A 75 -8.08 3.06 12.69
CA TRP A 75 -6.98 2.34 12.08
C TRP A 75 -6.94 2.61 10.58
N VAL A 76 -5.71 2.69 10.06
CA VAL A 76 -5.43 2.73 8.63
C VAL A 76 -4.58 1.53 8.25
N PHE A 77 -4.99 0.82 7.21
CA PHE A 77 -4.19 -0.17 6.52
C PHE A 77 -3.89 0.33 5.10
N TYR A 78 -2.64 0.71 4.85
CA TYR A 78 -2.22 1.19 3.55
C TYR A 78 -1.77 0.01 2.65
N VAL A 79 -2.36 -0.07 1.46
CA VAL A 79 -2.23 -1.17 0.49
C VAL A 79 -1.90 -0.62 -0.90
N ASP A 80 -0.91 -1.19 -1.57
CA ASP A 80 -0.60 -0.88 -2.97
C ASP A 80 -1.49 -1.69 -3.94
N PRO A 81 -1.82 -1.16 -5.14
CA PRO A 81 -2.68 -1.86 -6.09
C PRO A 81 -2.17 -3.26 -6.48
N ASP A 82 -0.86 -3.47 -6.50
CA ASP A 82 -0.20 -4.74 -6.83
C ASP A 82 -0.07 -5.70 -5.63
N GLU A 83 -0.71 -5.41 -4.50
CA GLU A 83 -0.72 -6.26 -3.31
C GLU A 83 -2.06 -7.01 -3.16
N ARG A 84 -2.04 -8.18 -2.52
CA ARG A 84 -3.23 -8.98 -2.18
C ARG A 84 -3.19 -9.38 -0.72
N ILE A 85 -4.35 -9.44 -0.09
CA ILE A 85 -4.51 -9.65 1.36
C ILE A 85 -5.19 -11.00 1.55
N PRO A 86 -4.43 -12.08 1.84
CA PRO A 86 -5.03 -13.40 2.05
C PRO A 86 -5.98 -13.41 3.25
N GLU A 87 -6.99 -14.29 3.22
CA GLU A 87 -8.00 -14.38 4.29
C GLU A 87 -7.39 -14.58 5.68
N PHE A 88 -6.30 -15.35 5.79
CA PHE A 88 -5.60 -15.54 7.06
C PHE A 88 -4.98 -14.23 7.61
N LEU A 89 -4.56 -13.31 6.74
CA LEU A 89 -4.05 -12.00 7.14
C LEU A 89 -5.21 -11.08 7.53
N VAL A 90 -6.34 -11.15 6.80
CA VAL A 90 -7.58 -10.45 7.17
C VAL A 90 -8.00 -10.83 8.59
N SER A 91 -8.15 -12.13 8.88
CA SER A 91 -8.54 -12.61 10.21
C SER A 91 -7.57 -12.20 11.31
N GLU A 92 -6.26 -12.15 11.00
CA GLU A 92 -5.26 -11.67 11.96
C GLU A 92 -5.43 -10.17 12.23
N ILE A 93 -5.61 -9.34 11.19
CA ILE A 93 -5.81 -7.90 11.31
C ILE A 93 -7.05 -7.60 12.14
N GLU A 94 -8.20 -8.19 11.80
CA GLU A 94 -9.47 -7.99 12.52
C GLU A 94 -9.33 -8.35 14.01
N LYS A 95 -8.56 -9.38 14.33
CA LYS A 95 -8.30 -9.80 15.71
C LYS A 95 -7.38 -8.83 16.46
N VAL A 96 -6.26 -8.42 15.87
CA VAL A 96 -5.26 -7.62 16.61
C VAL A 96 -5.77 -6.22 16.95
N ILE A 97 -6.52 -5.59 16.04
CA ILE A 97 -6.98 -4.21 16.25
C ILE A 97 -8.04 -4.08 17.35
N GLN A 98 -8.69 -5.17 17.77
CA GLN A 98 -9.73 -5.17 18.81
C GLN A 98 -9.17 -5.13 20.24
N GLY A 99 -7.93 -5.55 20.46
CA GLY A 99 -7.42 -5.77 21.83
C GLY A 99 -5.95 -5.43 22.05
N THR A 100 -5.29 -4.84 21.05
CA THR A 100 -3.87 -4.51 21.15
C THR A 100 -3.61 -3.15 21.82
N THR A 101 -2.52 -3.09 22.58
CA THR A 101 -1.92 -1.84 23.07
C THR A 101 -0.96 -1.22 22.07
N ASN A 102 -0.65 -1.90 20.96
CA ASN A 102 0.23 -1.37 19.92
C ASN A 102 -0.44 -0.22 19.15
N SER A 103 0.40 0.70 18.70
CA SER A 103 0.03 1.79 17.80
C SER A 103 0.14 1.39 16.33
N ALA A 104 1.00 0.43 16.00
CA ALA A 104 1.18 -0.03 14.63
C ALA A 104 1.64 -1.48 14.55
N PHE A 105 1.56 -2.04 13.34
CA PHE A 105 2.02 -3.37 13.02
C PHE A 105 2.83 -3.40 11.74
N LYS A 106 3.92 -4.15 11.80
CA LYS A 106 4.66 -4.60 10.63
C LYS A 106 4.10 -5.92 10.13
N LEU A 107 4.19 -6.16 8.83
CA LEU A 107 3.93 -7.44 8.20
C LEU A 107 4.99 -7.72 7.13
N ASN A 108 5.15 -8.96 6.71
CA ASN A 108 6.04 -9.27 5.60
C ASN A 108 5.24 -9.26 4.28
N ARG A 109 5.89 -8.81 3.20
CA ARG A 109 5.42 -9.05 1.85
C ARG A 109 6.08 -10.31 1.30
N ARG A 110 5.26 -11.14 0.68
CA ARG A 110 5.68 -12.28 -0.12
C ARG A 110 5.72 -11.84 -1.57
N ASN A 111 6.94 -11.64 -2.07
CA ASN A 111 7.17 -11.14 -3.43
C ASN A 111 6.97 -12.23 -4.48
N HIS A 112 5.99 -12.06 -5.38
CA HIS A 112 5.71 -12.92 -6.51
C HIS A 112 6.18 -12.25 -7.80
N TYR A 113 7.29 -12.74 -8.35
CA TYR A 113 7.85 -12.25 -9.61
C TYR A 113 7.42 -13.19 -10.72
N PHE A 114 6.84 -12.64 -11.79
CA PHE A 114 6.41 -13.42 -12.96
C PHE A 114 5.49 -14.59 -12.55
N GLY A 115 4.57 -14.31 -11.62
CA GLY A 115 3.61 -15.28 -11.07
C GLY A 115 4.16 -16.23 -10.00
N ASN A 116 5.47 -16.24 -9.74
CA ASN A 116 6.11 -17.21 -8.85
C ASN A 116 6.65 -16.55 -7.58
N TRP A 117 6.43 -17.17 -6.43
CA TRP A 117 7.01 -16.68 -5.18
C TRP A 117 8.53 -16.80 -5.21
N LEU A 118 9.20 -15.65 -5.11
CA LEU A 118 10.64 -15.57 -4.99
C LEU A 118 11.08 -15.87 -3.55
N ARG A 119 11.29 -17.17 -3.26
CA ARG A 119 11.61 -17.69 -1.93
C ARG A 119 13.03 -17.40 -1.44
N HIS A 120 13.95 -17.24 -2.38
CA HIS A 120 15.38 -17.12 -2.10
C HIS A 120 15.92 -15.75 -2.52
N GLY A 121 17.05 -15.36 -1.94
CA GLY A 121 17.65 -14.04 -2.16
C GLY A 121 17.14 -12.98 -1.19
N SER A 122 17.34 -11.71 -1.52
CA SER A 122 17.06 -10.58 -0.64
C SER A 122 15.60 -10.10 -0.67
N GLN A 123 14.69 -10.86 -1.27
CA GLN A 123 13.29 -10.45 -1.49
C GLN A 123 12.33 -11.02 -0.44
N TYR A 124 12.84 -11.76 0.56
CA TYR A 124 12.10 -12.21 1.73
C TYR A 124 13.05 -12.44 2.93
N PRO A 125 12.68 -12.04 4.17
CA PRO A 125 11.47 -11.31 4.53
C PRO A 125 11.54 -9.84 4.10
N ASP A 126 10.47 -9.36 3.45
CA ASP A 126 10.28 -7.95 3.12
C ASP A 126 9.33 -7.32 4.15
N THR A 127 9.88 -6.87 5.28
CA THR A 127 9.08 -6.36 6.40
C THR A 127 8.68 -4.90 6.18
N GLN A 128 7.38 -4.64 6.10
CA GLN A 128 6.77 -3.33 5.88
C GLN A 128 5.87 -2.92 7.05
N LEU A 129 5.85 -1.63 7.40
CA LEU A 129 4.91 -1.08 8.38
C LEU A 129 3.70 -0.54 7.62
N ARG A 130 2.55 -1.21 7.76
CA ARG A 130 1.38 -0.98 6.88
C ARG A 130 0.08 -0.73 7.63
N LEU A 131 -0.07 -1.26 8.85
CA LEU A 131 -1.27 -1.11 9.69
C LEU A 131 -0.92 -0.25 10.91
N PHE A 132 -1.67 0.82 11.15
CA PHE A 132 -1.39 1.75 12.24
C PHE A 132 -2.64 2.51 12.68
N ARG A 133 -2.62 3.00 13.92
CA ARG A 133 -3.61 3.95 14.41
C ARG A 133 -3.41 5.28 13.68
N LYS A 134 -4.49 5.85 13.17
CA LYS A 134 -4.46 7.06 12.33
C LYS A 134 -3.68 8.20 12.99
N ASP A 135 -3.96 8.47 14.26
CA ASP A 135 -3.36 9.59 14.99
C ASP A 135 -1.96 9.29 15.55
N SER A 136 -1.46 8.07 15.38
CA SER A 136 -0.15 7.66 15.89
C SER A 136 0.91 7.54 14.80
N ALA A 137 0.60 7.86 13.54
CA ALA A 137 1.55 7.68 12.45
C ALA A 137 1.47 8.75 11.37
N HIS A 138 2.62 9.15 10.83
CA HIS A 138 2.70 10.11 9.73
C HIS A 138 3.96 9.87 8.87
N PHE A 139 3.90 10.29 7.60
CA PHE A 139 5.11 10.41 6.77
C PHE A 139 5.73 11.80 6.96
N PRO A 140 7.06 11.92 7.11
CA PRO A 140 7.70 13.24 7.21
C PRO A 140 7.65 14.04 5.91
N ASN A 141 7.47 13.36 4.77
CA ASN A 141 7.29 13.94 3.43
C ASN A 141 8.44 14.85 2.94
N ARG A 142 9.65 14.71 3.49
CA ARG A 142 10.86 15.41 3.06
C ARG A 142 11.58 14.67 1.94
N HIS A 143 11.50 13.32 1.89
CA HIS A 143 12.16 12.51 0.85
C HIS A 143 11.36 11.22 0.54
N VAL A 144 11.52 10.67 -0.68
CA VAL A 144 10.77 9.47 -1.13
C VAL A 144 11.11 8.21 -0.34
N HIS A 145 12.35 8.11 0.14
CA HIS A 145 12.84 6.97 0.93
C HIS A 145 12.48 7.04 2.43
N GLU A 146 11.75 8.06 2.86
CA GLU A 146 11.35 8.18 4.26
C GLU A 146 10.33 7.11 4.65
N LYS A 147 10.51 6.59 5.86
CA LYS A 147 9.63 5.60 6.46
C LYS A 147 8.54 6.28 7.27
N LEU A 148 7.41 5.59 7.42
CA LEU A 148 6.35 6.02 8.33
C LEU A 148 6.91 6.13 9.76
N VAL A 149 6.74 7.30 10.36
CA VAL A 149 7.08 7.55 11.76
C VAL A 149 5.87 7.17 12.60
N VAL A 150 6.09 6.45 13.70
CA VAL A 150 5.02 5.99 14.60
C VAL A 150 5.34 6.38 16.04
N GLU A 151 4.35 6.92 16.73
CA GLU A 151 4.36 7.18 18.17
C GLU A 151 3.72 6.00 18.92
N GLY A 152 4.48 5.38 19.83
CA GLY A 152 4.06 4.23 20.62
C GLY A 152 4.65 2.90 20.15
N SER A 153 4.08 1.78 20.61
CA SER A 153 4.66 0.46 20.37
C SER A 153 4.25 -0.13 19.02
N ILE A 154 5.19 -0.85 18.41
CA ILE A 154 5.02 -1.48 17.09
C ILE A 154 5.04 -3.00 17.26
N GLY A 155 3.92 -3.64 16.94
CA GLY A 155 3.81 -5.09 16.85
C GLY A 155 4.25 -5.64 15.48
N LYS A 156 4.19 -6.96 15.33
CA LYS A 156 4.40 -7.64 14.06
C LYS A 156 3.31 -8.68 13.85
N LEU A 157 2.69 -8.67 12.68
CA LEU A 157 1.76 -9.70 12.21
C LEU A 157 2.57 -10.92 11.76
N ASN A 158 2.00 -12.10 11.95
CA ASN A 158 2.63 -13.37 11.61
C ASN A 158 2.37 -13.76 10.17
N ASN A 159 1.26 -13.29 9.59
CA ASN A 159 0.87 -13.62 8.24
C ASN A 159 1.43 -12.64 7.20
N ASP A 160 1.75 -13.19 6.04
CA ASP A 160 2.30 -12.43 4.93
C ASP A 160 1.19 -11.80 4.07
N MET A 161 1.45 -10.61 3.56
CA MET A 161 0.73 -10.02 2.44
C MET A 161 1.37 -10.50 1.13
N LEU A 162 0.60 -10.70 0.06
CA LEU A 162 1.17 -11.06 -1.24
C LEU A 162 1.44 -9.79 -2.06
N HIS A 163 2.54 -9.75 -2.80
CA HIS A 163 2.94 -8.59 -3.60
C HIS A 163 3.36 -9.07 -4.99
N PHE A 164 2.75 -8.50 -6.03
CA PHE A 164 2.91 -8.88 -7.43
C PHE A 164 3.51 -7.73 -8.26
N PRO A 165 4.74 -7.29 -7.96
CA PRO A 165 5.29 -6.06 -8.54
C PRO A 165 5.49 -6.13 -10.05
N TYR A 166 5.70 -7.34 -10.59
CA TYR A 166 5.99 -7.60 -11.99
C TYR A 166 5.28 -8.85 -12.48
N LEU A 167 4.36 -8.69 -13.44
CA LEU A 167 3.68 -9.81 -14.09
C LEU A 167 4.56 -10.43 -15.19
N ASN A 168 5.41 -9.63 -15.84
CA ASN A 168 6.32 -10.08 -16.90
C ASN A 168 7.64 -9.28 -16.92
N ILE A 169 8.61 -9.78 -17.70
CA ILE A 169 9.95 -9.19 -17.81
C ILE A 169 9.89 -7.76 -18.37
N SER A 170 9.00 -7.48 -19.31
CA SER A 170 8.87 -6.14 -19.89
C SER A 170 8.46 -5.11 -18.84
N GLN A 171 7.50 -5.43 -17.97
CA GLN A 171 7.12 -4.58 -16.84
C GLN A 171 8.28 -4.36 -15.87
N PHE A 172 9.03 -5.42 -15.56
CA PHE A 172 10.22 -5.32 -14.70
C PHE A 172 11.24 -4.33 -15.27
N LEU A 173 11.59 -4.46 -16.55
CA LEU A 173 12.57 -3.58 -17.20
C LEU A 173 12.10 -2.12 -17.25
N SER A 174 10.82 -1.88 -17.55
CA SER A 174 10.26 -0.52 -17.57
C SER A 174 10.27 0.14 -16.19
N LYS A 175 9.85 -0.59 -15.13
CA LYS A 175 9.90 -0.08 -13.75
C LYS A 175 11.36 0.14 -13.32
N PHE A 176 12.27 -0.77 -13.68
CA PHE A 176 13.70 -0.64 -13.38
C PHE A 176 14.32 0.62 -14.00
N ASP A 177 14.08 0.88 -15.29
CA ASP A 177 14.54 2.11 -15.97
C ASP A 177 13.96 3.38 -15.31
N PHE A 178 12.68 3.38 -14.95
CA PHE A 178 12.06 4.51 -14.27
C PHE A 178 12.72 4.80 -12.91
N TYR A 179 12.82 3.81 -12.02
CA TYR A 179 13.36 4.01 -10.68
C TYR A 179 14.87 4.34 -10.70
N THR A 180 15.64 3.73 -11.60
CA THR A 180 17.06 4.08 -11.75
C THR A 180 17.26 5.49 -12.27
N ARG A 181 16.39 5.99 -13.15
CA ARG A 181 16.39 7.40 -13.60
C ARG A 181 16.07 8.37 -12.47
N VAL A 182 15.07 8.04 -11.64
CA VAL A 182 14.69 8.85 -10.47
C VAL A 182 15.84 8.92 -9.46
N GLU A 183 16.45 7.78 -9.12
CA GLU A 183 17.59 7.72 -8.20
C GLU A 183 18.80 8.48 -8.73
N ALA A 184 19.09 8.37 -10.03
CA ALA A 184 20.16 9.13 -10.67
C ALA A 184 19.93 10.65 -10.61
N GLY A 185 18.68 11.10 -10.51
CA GLY A 185 18.34 12.50 -10.25
C GLY A 185 18.78 12.94 -8.85
N TYR A 186 18.41 12.17 -7.82
CA TYR A 186 18.76 12.48 -6.43
C TYR A 186 20.27 12.46 -6.15
N LEU A 187 21.05 11.64 -6.85
CA LEU A 187 22.50 11.57 -6.68
C LEU A 187 23.27 12.75 -7.31
N ARG A 188 22.62 13.56 -8.14
CA ARG A 188 23.24 14.72 -8.80
C ARG A 188 23.08 16.02 -8.01
N ASP A 189 22.18 16.05 -7.04
CA ASP A 189 21.92 17.16 -6.14
C ASP A 189 22.71 17.01 -4.82
#